data_AF-A0AAV5V952-F1
#
_entry.id   AF-A0AAV5V952-F1
#
_cell.length_a   1.000
_cell.length_b   1.000
_cell.length_c   1.000
_cell.angle_alpha   90.00
_cell.angle_beta   90.00
_cell.angle_gamma   90.00
#
_symmetry.space_group_name_H-M   'P 1'
#
loop_
_entity.id
_entity.type
_entity.pdbx_description
1 polymer ?
#
loop_
_entity_poly.entity_id
_entity_poly.type
_entity_poly.pdbx_seq_one_letter_code
_entity_poly.pdbx_strand_id
1 'polypeptide(L)'
;IGNVHYLESIQTITTRAPYSTAEMKGAATRPTGGVLGGVVFHHPAHPDHLYGPKEESELDFYPAWPLVRGLGKYDKDKRRDEMECSRKEIVAHSTLSPGVLLLNCQHRVTYGYTILDCCESPRSVFRVLATRFPDGEMPEFIVYDNSCHPSVYCMSREPALFSGTSFLIYRLHSANHKSCSRTLYLKEYDADPDMKSINSQSCEQTNARLRHINHVLPFLKLHRFKKTLALFLSENQ
;
A
#
# COMPACT_ATOMS: atom_id res chain seq x y z
N ILE A 1 20.23 -26.68 12.99
CA ILE A 1 20.88 -25.38 12.69
C ILE A 1 20.90 -25.26 11.18
N GLY A 2 19.96 -24.51 10.63
CA GLY A 2 19.75 -24.31 9.19
C GLY A 2 18.96 -23.02 9.03
N ASN A 3 19.69 -21.95 8.71
CA ASN A 3 19.16 -20.61 8.52
C ASN A 3 18.32 -20.58 7.24
N VAL A 4 17.05 -20.21 7.33
CA VAL A 4 16.29 -19.74 6.18
C VAL A 4 15.69 -18.39 6.55
N HIS A 5 16.21 -17.37 5.86
CA HIS A 5 15.81 -15.98 5.86
C HIS A 5 14.45 -15.85 5.17
N TYR A 6 13.45 -15.23 5.81
CA TYR A 6 12.33 -14.62 5.10
C TYR A 6 11.78 -13.43 5.90
N LEU A 7 12.01 -12.23 5.38
CA LEU A 7 11.21 -11.01 5.57
C LEU A 7 11.35 -10.21 4.28
N GLU A 8 10.75 -10.71 3.22
CA GLU A 8 10.70 -10.02 1.94
C GLU A 8 9.26 -10.03 1.41
N SER A 9 8.41 -9.20 2.02
CA SER A 9 7.46 -8.37 1.28
C SER A 9 6.69 -7.51 2.26
N ILE A 10 7.20 -6.30 2.45
CA ILE A 10 6.46 -5.26 3.14
C ILE A 10 6.84 -3.97 2.42
N GLN A 11 5.83 -3.28 1.92
CA GLN A 11 5.97 -2.36 0.82
C GLN A 11 5.34 -1.01 1.12
N THR A 12 5.86 0.03 0.47
CA THR A 12 5.62 1.42 0.84
C THR A 12 4.37 1.95 0.12
N ILE A 13 3.47 2.58 0.86
CA ILE A 13 2.41 3.42 0.27
C ILE A 13 2.64 4.82 0.81
N THR A 14 3.31 5.65 0.01
CA THR A 14 3.69 7.01 0.40
C THR A 14 2.48 7.93 0.34
N THR A 15 1.96 8.35 1.49
CA THR A 15 0.97 9.44 1.54
C THR A 15 1.57 10.60 2.31
N ARG A 16 1.33 11.83 1.83
CA ARG A 16 1.63 13.03 2.60
C ARG A 16 0.61 13.10 3.72
N ALA A 17 1.01 12.83 4.97
CA ALA A 17 0.09 12.97 6.10
C ALA A 17 -0.11 14.45 6.49
N PRO A 18 -1.36 14.87 6.77
CA PRO A 18 -1.66 16.15 7.38
C PRO A 18 -1.53 16.05 8.91
N TYR A 19 -0.31 16.14 9.43
CA TYR A 19 -0.10 16.37 10.87
C TYR A 19 0.76 17.61 11.05
N SER A 20 0.12 18.76 10.86
CA SER A 20 0.53 20.04 11.44
C SER A 20 -0.73 20.68 11.99
N THR A 21 -0.94 20.56 13.30
CA THR A 21 -1.92 21.35 14.05
C THR A 21 -1.37 22.76 14.26
N ALA A 22 -1.12 23.47 13.16
CA ALA A 22 -0.97 24.92 13.15
C ALA A 22 -2.15 25.46 12.36
N GLU A 23 -2.92 26.37 12.96
CA GLU A 23 -4.02 27.08 12.31
C GLU A 23 -3.56 27.63 10.95
N MET A 24 -3.98 26.99 9.85
CA MET A 24 -3.77 27.52 8.51
C MET A 24 -4.78 28.64 8.25
N LYS A 25 -4.50 29.84 8.74
CA LYS A 25 -4.97 31.06 8.07
C LYS A 25 -4.18 31.22 6.79
N GLY A 26 -4.81 30.88 5.67
CA GLY A 26 -4.31 31.19 4.32
C GLY A 26 -3.62 30.03 3.62
N ALA A 27 -4.37 29.00 3.23
CA ALA A 27 -3.98 28.11 2.14
C ALA A 27 -5.09 28.16 1.09
N ALA A 28 -4.76 28.68 -0.09
CA ALA A 28 -5.69 28.82 -1.21
C ALA A 28 -6.34 27.46 -1.54
N THR A 29 -7.66 27.44 -1.59
CA THR A 29 -8.46 26.37 -2.21
C THR A 29 -7.92 26.08 -3.61
N ARG A 30 -7.21 24.96 -3.79
CA ARG A 30 -6.82 24.50 -5.12
C ARG A 30 -8.02 23.85 -5.80
N PRO A 31 -8.23 24.08 -7.10
CA PRO A 31 -9.45 23.65 -7.78
C PRO A 31 -9.48 22.13 -7.86
N THR A 32 -10.64 21.58 -7.53
CA THR A 32 -11.04 20.23 -7.93
C THR A 32 -11.00 20.13 -9.46
N GLY A 33 -10.09 19.30 -9.98
CA GLY A 33 -10.09 18.86 -11.38
C GLY A 33 -9.06 19.55 -12.28
N GLY A 34 -8.24 18.73 -12.94
CA GLY A 34 -7.45 19.16 -14.08
C GLY A 34 -8.35 19.45 -15.27
N VAL A 35 -8.30 20.67 -15.81
CA VAL A 35 -9.06 21.08 -16.99
C VAL A 35 -8.26 20.72 -18.24
N LEU A 36 -8.69 19.68 -18.95
CA LEU A 36 -8.43 19.51 -20.37
C LEU A 36 -9.76 19.75 -21.09
N GLY A 37 -9.89 20.88 -21.79
CA GLY A 37 -11.05 21.15 -22.65
C GLY A 37 -12.38 21.43 -21.94
N GLY A 38 -12.37 22.04 -20.74
CA GLY A 38 -13.60 22.49 -20.07
C GLY A 38 -14.45 21.38 -19.43
N VAL A 39 -14.00 20.13 -19.48
CA VAL A 39 -14.62 19.03 -18.74
C VAL A 39 -13.85 18.86 -17.43
N VAL A 40 -14.46 19.28 -16.31
CA VAL A 40 -13.97 18.90 -14.99
C VAL A 40 -14.32 17.42 -14.81
N PHE A 41 -13.31 16.55 -14.86
CA PHE A 41 -13.46 15.19 -14.36
C PHE A 41 -13.64 15.27 -12.86
N HIS A 42 -14.87 15.51 -12.42
CA HIS A 42 -15.25 15.25 -11.05
C HIS A 42 -15.12 13.75 -10.84
N HIS A 43 -14.38 13.39 -9.80
CA HIS A 43 -14.47 12.05 -9.23
C HIS A 43 -15.95 11.74 -9.07
N PRO A 44 -16.51 10.70 -9.72
CA PRO A 44 -17.88 10.33 -9.44
C PRO A 44 -17.94 10.05 -7.94
N ALA A 45 -18.78 10.81 -7.21
CA ALA A 45 -19.02 10.57 -5.79
C ALA A 45 -19.33 9.09 -5.65
N HIS A 46 -18.56 8.37 -4.85
CA HIS A 46 -18.69 6.92 -4.69
C HIS A 46 -20.07 6.63 -4.14
N PRO A 47 -21.05 6.26 -4.98
CA PRO A 47 -22.41 6.22 -4.53
C PRO A 47 -22.58 4.90 -3.80
N ASP A 48 -23.16 4.95 -2.58
CA ASP A 48 -23.19 3.81 -1.65
C ASP A 48 -23.74 2.52 -2.26
N HIS A 49 -24.56 2.61 -3.32
CA HIS A 49 -25.12 1.45 -4.03
C HIS A 49 -24.11 0.67 -4.88
N LEU A 50 -22.95 1.24 -5.25
CA LEU A 50 -21.89 0.55 -6.01
C LEU A 50 -20.92 -0.22 -5.10
N TYR A 51 -20.91 0.11 -3.81
CA TYR A 51 -20.02 -0.48 -2.82
C TYR A 51 -20.76 -1.46 -1.91
N GLY A 52 -20.06 -2.53 -1.54
CA GLY A 52 -20.54 -3.45 -0.52
C GLY A 52 -20.52 -2.82 0.89
N PRO A 53 -21.00 -3.55 1.90
CA PRO A 53 -20.85 -3.15 3.29
C PRO A 53 -19.37 -3.01 3.68
N LYS A 54 -19.10 -2.22 4.72
CA LYS A 54 -17.77 -2.12 5.32
C LYS A 54 -17.49 -3.42 6.08
N GLU A 55 -16.57 -4.22 5.58
CA GLU A 55 -16.17 -5.49 6.19
C GLU A 55 -14.92 -5.28 7.05
N GLU A 56 -15.12 -5.27 8.38
CA GLU A 56 -14.01 -5.26 9.32
C GLU A 56 -13.34 -6.63 9.38
N SER A 57 -12.01 -6.61 9.45
CA SER A 57 -11.17 -7.80 9.50
C SER A 57 -10.43 -7.83 10.84
N GLU A 58 -10.53 -8.94 11.57
CA GLU A 58 -9.79 -9.12 12.81
C GLU A 58 -8.27 -9.10 12.60
N LEU A 59 -7.80 -9.27 11.35
CA LEU A 59 -6.40 -9.24 10.96
C LEU A 59 -5.87 -7.81 10.71
N ASP A 60 -6.75 -6.81 10.67
CA ASP A 60 -6.41 -5.43 10.38
C ASP A 60 -6.15 -4.64 11.67
N PHE A 61 -5.18 -3.73 11.62
CA PHE A 61 -4.92 -2.75 12.67
C PHE A 61 -4.54 -1.40 12.05
N TYR A 62 -5.49 -0.48 12.03
CA TYR A 62 -5.34 0.88 11.49
C TYR A 62 -5.98 1.89 12.46
N PRO A 63 -5.28 2.31 13.53
CA PRO A 63 -5.90 3.04 14.64
C PRO A 63 -6.43 4.42 14.24
N ALA A 64 -5.78 5.10 13.30
CA ALA A 64 -6.19 6.42 12.84
C ALA A 64 -7.05 6.38 11.57
N TRP A 65 -7.12 5.24 10.87
CA TRP A 65 -7.66 5.15 9.50
C TRP A 65 -8.78 4.11 9.40
N PRO A 66 -10.00 4.47 9.83
CA PRO A 66 -11.16 3.59 9.76
C PRO A 66 -11.55 3.26 8.31
N LEU A 67 -12.44 2.28 8.14
CA LEU A 67 -12.99 1.97 6.82
C LEU A 67 -13.92 3.10 6.37
N VAL A 68 -13.56 3.75 5.26
CA VAL A 68 -14.36 4.81 4.63
C VAL A 68 -15.47 4.21 3.78
N ARG A 69 -15.18 3.09 3.10
CA ARG A 69 -16.12 2.39 2.21
C ARG A 69 -15.88 0.87 2.20
N GLY A 70 -16.88 0.12 1.76
CA GLY A 70 -16.72 -1.30 1.42
C GLY A 70 -16.09 -1.48 0.04
N LEU A 71 -15.87 -2.73 -0.36
CA LEU A 71 -15.38 -3.02 -1.71
C LEU A 71 -16.52 -3.08 -2.72
N GLY A 72 -16.30 -2.53 -3.91
CA GLY A 72 -17.19 -2.72 -5.04
C GLY A 72 -17.18 -4.16 -5.55
N LYS A 73 -18.18 -4.50 -6.37
CA LYS A 73 -18.22 -5.78 -7.11
C LYS A 73 -17.65 -5.55 -8.50
N TYR A 74 -16.50 -6.15 -8.79
CA TYR A 74 -15.84 -5.99 -10.08
C TYR A 74 -15.99 -7.24 -10.93
N ASP A 75 -16.44 -7.11 -12.18
CA ASP A 75 -16.46 -8.24 -13.11
C ASP A 75 -15.07 -8.85 -13.34
N LYS A 76 -14.02 -8.04 -13.18
CA LYS A 76 -12.63 -8.46 -13.27
C LYS A 76 -12.22 -9.47 -12.20
N ASP A 77 -12.96 -9.56 -11.08
CA ASP A 77 -12.70 -10.57 -10.04
C ASP A 77 -13.00 -11.99 -10.51
N LYS A 78 -13.76 -12.16 -11.60
CA LYS A 78 -14.02 -13.46 -12.24
C LYS A 78 -12.83 -13.98 -13.06
N ARG A 79 -11.80 -13.15 -13.32
CA ARG A 79 -10.65 -13.51 -14.15
C ARG A 79 -9.35 -13.39 -13.35
N ARG A 80 -8.42 -14.33 -13.55
CA ARG A 80 -7.05 -14.18 -13.04
C ARG A 80 -6.23 -13.36 -14.02
N ASP A 81 -5.48 -12.40 -13.49
CA ASP A 81 -4.49 -11.66 -14.26
C ASP A 81 -3.17 -12.42 -14.18
N GLU A 82 -2.73 -13.00 -15.31
CA GLU A 82 -1.41 -13.58 -15.45
C GLU A 82 -0.43 -12.47 -15.81
N MET A 83 0.39 -12.06 -14.85
CA MET A 83 1.46 -11.09 -15.06
C MET A 83 2.79 -11.71 -14.66
N GLU A 84 3.60 -12.07 -15.65
CA GLU A 84 4.95 -12.61 -15.45
C GLU A 84 5.99 -11.51 -15.62
N CYS A 85 6.14 -10.63 -14.61
CA CYS A 85 7.25 -9.65 -14.59
C CYS A 85 8.30 -9.91 -13.50
N SER A 86 7.85 -10.36 -12.32
CA SER A 86 8.75 -10.79 -11.25
C SER A 86 8.54 -12.27 -10.97
N ARG A 87 9.57 -13.11 -11.16
CA ARG A 87 9.59 -14.45 -10.57
C ARG A 87 9.83 -14.32 -9.07
N LYS A 88 8.81 -13.87 -8.32
CA LYS A 88 8.74 -14.20 -6.90
C LYS A 88 8.22 -15.63 -6.84
N GLU A 89 9.09 -16.58 -6.51
CA GLU A 89 8.64 -17.93 -6.18
C GLU A 89 7.83 -17.83 -4.88
N ILE A 90 6.51 -17.80 -5.01
CA ILE A 90 5.60 -17.82 -3.87
C ILE A 90 5.62 -19.26 -3.31
N VAL A 91 6.60 -19.56 -2.47
CA VAL A 91 6.63 -20.82 -1.72
C VAL A 91 5.78 -20.62 -0.46
N ALA A 92 4.51 -21.01 -0.54
CA ALA A 92 3.64 -21.04 0.63
C ALA A 92 4.20 -22.07 1.64
N HIS A 93 4.67 -21.61 2.79
CA HIS A 93 5.08 -22.50 3.87
C HIS A 93 3.83 -22.97 4.63
N SER A 94 3.66 -24.28 4.82
CA SER A 94 2.45 -24.86 5.42
C SER A 94 2.24 -24.50 6.90
N THR A 95 3.26 -23.96 7.58
CA THR A 95 3.21 -23.68 9.04
C THR A 95 3.52 -22.25 9.45
N LEU A 96 3.87 -21.34 8.53
CA LEU A 96 4.18 -19.94 8.86
C LEU A 96 3.07 -19.00 8.39
N SER A 97 2.85 -17.93 9.15
CA SER A 97 1.88 -16.90 8.76
C SER A 97 2.28 -16.30 7.40
N PRO A 98 1.33 -16.08 6.47
CA PRO A 98 1.61 -15.56 5.13
C PRO A 98 2.23 -14.16 5.04
N GLY A 99 2.40 -13.47 6.16
CA GLY A 99 3.14 -12.21 6.26
C GLY A 99 2.32 -11.08 6.90
N VAL A 100 2.87 -9.87 6.86
CA VAL A 100 2.20 -8.66 7.32
C VAL A 100 2.37 -7.58 6.27
N LEU A 101 1.27 -7.06 5.75
CA LEU A 101 1.28 -5.88 4.87
C LEU A 101 1.28 -4.62 5.73
N LEU A 102 2.39 -3.88 5.77
CA LEU A 102 2.48 -2.59 6.46
C LEU A 102 2.16 -1.43 5.52
N LEU A 103 1.72 -0.32 6.12
CA LEU A 103 1.52 0.94 5.45
C LEU A 103 2.38 2.01 6.11
N ASN A 104 3.41 2.48 5.42
CA ASN A 104 4.37 3.44 5.98
C ASN A 104 4.46 4.71 5.15
N CYS A 105 4.69 5.82 5.83
CA CYS A 105 5.08 7.07 5.18
C CYS A 105 6.59 7.10 4.88
N GLN A 106 7.03 8.09 4.12
CA GLN A 106 8.45 8.30 3.82
C GLN A 106 9.31 8.60 5.08
N HIS A 107 8.70 9.11 6.15
CA HIS A 107 9.36 9.38 7.43
C HIS A 107 9.50 8.14 8.32
N ARG A 108 9.02 6.97 7.86
CA ARG A 108 8.95 5.67 8.58
C ARG A 108 7.83 5.51 9.59
N VAL A 109 6.97 6.51 9.75
CA VAL A 109 5.75 6.36 10.55
C VAL A 109 4.85 5.30 9.93
N THR A 110 4.47 4.30 10.74
CA THR A 110 3.53 3.24 10.34
C THR A 110 2.10 3.70 10.59
N TYR A 111 1.28 3.77 9.54
CA TYR A 111 -0.15 4.10 9.65
C TYR A 111 -0.99 2.93 10.16
N GLY A 112 -0.56 1.72 9.84
CA GLY A 112 -1.21 0.49 10.26
C GLY A 112 -0.74 -0.70 9.45
N TYR A 113 -1.37 -1.84 9.68
CA TYR A 113 -1.00 -3.08 9.04
C TYR A 113 -2.18 -4.06 8.89
N THR A 114 -2.02 -4.99 7.97
CA THR A 114 -2.89 -6.14 7.76
C THR A 114 -2.07 -7.40 7.92
N ILE A 115 -2.48 -8.31 8.81
CA ILE A 115 -1.92 -9.67 8.86
C ILE A 115 -2.48 -10.44 7.66
N LEU A 116 -1.62 -11.06 6.87
CA LEU A 116 -2.03 -11.80 5.68
C LEU A 116 -2.45 -13.22 6.07
N ASP A 117 -3.61 -13.65 5.58
CA ASP A 117 -4.15 -15.00 5.71
C ASP A 117 -3.81 -15.92 4.52
N CYS A 118 -3.32 -15.33 3.44
CA CYS A 118 -2.84 -15.97 2.24
C CYS A 118 -1.61 -15.24 1.71
N CYS A 119 -0.90 -15.86 0.76
CA CYS A 119 0.24 -15.22 0.12
C CYS A 119 -0.15 -13.85 -0.43
N GLU A 120 0.77 -12.91 -0.32
CA GLU A 120 0.53 -11.54 -0.74
C GLU A 120 0.03 -11.48 -2.19
N SER A 121 -1.00 -10.67 -2.40
CA SER A 121 -1.60 -10.50 -3.71
C SER A 121 -1.89 -9.02 -3.98
N PRO A 122 -2.03 -8.62 -5.26
CA PRO A 122 -2.48 -7.29 -5.62
C PRO A 122 -3.82 -6.91 -4.98
N ARG A 123 -4.68 -7.90 -4.68
CA ARG A 123 -5.94 -7.71 -3.98
C ARG A 123 -5.74 -7.22 -2.55
N SER A 124 -4.73 -7.72 -1.85
CA SER A 124 -4.44 -7.31 -0.46
C SER A 124 -4.09 -5.83 -0.40
N VAL A 125 -3.26 -5.35 -1.34
CA VAL A 125 -2.88 -3.93 -1.48
C VAL A 125 -4.09 -3.10 -1.87
N PHE A 126 -4.81 -3.51 -2.91
CA PHE A 126 -6.00 -2.83 -3.39
C PHE A 126 -7.06 -2.68 -2.29
N ARG A 127 -7.30 -3.71 -1.47
CA ARG A 127 -8.27 -3.66 -0.37
C ARG A 127 -7.95 -2.52 0.59
N VAL A 128 -6.70 -2.40 1.02
CA VAL A 128 -6.29 -1.35 1.96
C VAL A 128 -6.44 0.03 1.32
N LEU A 129 -5.99 0.19 0.07
CA LEU A 129 -6.08 1.46 -0.65
C LEU A 129 -7.54 1.88 -0.90
N ALA A 130 -8.36 0.99 -1.44
CA ALA A 130 -9.71 1.33 -1.85
C ALA A 130 -10.66 1.58 -0.67
N THR A 131 -10.48 0.87 0.44
CA THR A 131 -11.43 0.94 1.57
C THR A 131 -11.12 2.02 2.60
N ARG A 132 -9.86 2.47 2.69
CA ARG A 132 -9.40 3.37 3.78
C ARG A 132 -9.14 4.80 3.34
N PHE A 133 -8.89 5.06 2.06
CA PHE A 133 -8.68 6.43 1.59
C PHE A 133 -10.01 7.11 1.24
N PRO A 134 -10.27 8.32 1.78
CA PRO A 134 -11.35 9.18 1.33
C PRO A 134 -11.20 9.61 -0.13
N ASP A 135 -12.30 10.09 -0.71
CA ASP A 135 -12.32 10.59 -2.09
C ASP A 135 -11.42 11.82 -2.22
N GLY A 136 -10.57 11.84 -3.23
CA GLY A 136 -9.61 12.94 -3.44
C GLY A 136 -8.42 12.97 -2.47
N GLU A 137 -8.37 12.07 -1.49
CA GLU A 137 -7.25 11.93 -0.55
C GLU A 137 -6.31 10.76 -0.90
N MET A 138 -6.54 10.10 -2.04
CA MET A 138 -5.64 9.06 -2.52
C MET A 138 -4.25 9.67 -2.78
N PRO A 139 -3.17 9.05 -2.28
CA PRO A 139 -1.81 9.50 -2.55
C PRO A 139 -1.47 9.59 -4.04
N GLU A 140 -0.71 10.62 -4.39
CA GLU A 140 -0.17 10.81 -5.74
C GLU A 140 0.84 9.71 -6.12
N PHE A 141 1.61 9.21 -5.16
CA PHE A 141 2.62 8.18 -5.39
C PHE A 141 2.42 6.98 -4.47
N ILE A 142 2.50 5.78 -5.01
CA ILE A 142 2.50 4.53 -4.24
C ILE A 142 3.76 3.76 -4.60
N VAL A 143 4.65 3.52 -3.63
CA VAL A 143 5.99 2.95 -3.86
C VAL A 143 6.04 1.47 -3.49
N TYR A 144 5.57 0.68 -4.45
CA TYR A 144 5.47 -0.78 -4.47
C TYR A 144 6.82 -1.50 -4.61
N ASP A 145 7.08 -2.73 -4.14
CA ASP A 145 8.22 -3.52 -4.70
C ASP A 145 7.86 -4.21 -6.02
N ASN A 146 6.60 -4.59 -6.18
CA ASN A 146 6.01 -5.27 -7.32
C ASN A 146 4.87 -4.41 -7.89
N SER A 147 5.10 -3.09 -7.99
CA SER A 147 4.08 -2.07 -8.28
C SER A 147 3.37 -2.26 -9.62
N CYS A 148 3.99 -2.99 -10.54
CA CYS A 148 3.42 -3.38 -11.83
C CYS A 148 2.13 -4.20 -11.70
N HIS A 149 2.00 -5.07 -10.70
CA HIS A 149 0.79 -5.87 -10.52
C HIS A 149 -0.37 -5.04 -9.91
N PRO A 150 -0.22 -4.34 -8.76
CA PRO A 150 -1.28 -3.52 -8.20
C PRO A 150 -1.64 -2.34 -9.11
N SER A 151 -0.73 -1.79 -9.92
CA SER A 151 -1.10 -0.70 -10.84
C SER A 151 -2.20 -1.12 -11.82
N VAL A 152 -2.00 -2.25 -12.52
CA VAL A 152 -2.99 -2.81 -13.44
C VAL A 152 -4.23 -3.28 -12.69
N TYR A 153 -4.04 -3.91 -11.52
CA TYR A 153 -5.14 -4.42 -10.70
C TYR A 153 -6.09 -3.30 -10.24
N CYS A 154 -5.52 -2.20 -9.74
CA CYS A 154 -6.25 -1.04 -9.22
C CYS A 154 -6.94 -0.27 -10.35
N MET A 155 -6.22 0.05 -11.44
CA MET A 155 -6.78 0.78 -12.57
C MET A 155 -7.88 0.01 -13.31
N SER A 156 -7.81 -1.33 -13.33
CA SER A 156 -8.85 -2.16 -13.97
C SER A 156 -10.15 -2.26 -13.17
N ARG A 157 -10.15 -1.86 -11.89
CA ARG A 157 -11.28 -1.99 -10.97
C ARG A 157 -11.86 -0.63 -10.61
N GLU A 158 -10.98 0.29 -10.25
CA GLU A 158 -11.32 1.61 -9.74
C GLU A 158 -10.51 2.70 -10.47
N PRO A 159 -10.66 2.84 -11.80
CA PRO A 159 -9.87 3.81 -12.57
C PRO A 159 -10.11 5.25 -12.11
N ALA A 160 -11.31 5.56 -11.64
CA ALA A 160 -11.61 6.86 -11.04
C ALA A 160 -10.81 7.06 -9.76
N LEU A 161 -10.87 6.10 -8.81
CA LEU A 161 -10.16 6.19 -7.52
C LEU A 161 -8.66 6.43 -7.67
N PHE A 162 -8.05 5.80 -8.67
CA PHE A 162 -6.60 5.80 -8.88
C PHE A 162 -6.13 6.72 -10.02
N SER A 163 -7.00 7.55 -10.60
CA SER A 163 -6.65 8.37 -11.77
C SER A 163 -5.51 9.38 -11.50
N GLY A 164 -5.39 9.83 -10.25
CA GLY A 164 -4.32 10.73 -9.79
C GLY A 164 -3.13 10.01 -9.16
N THR A 165 -3.08 8.68 -9.21
CA THR A 165 -2.11 7.88 -8.46
C THR A 165 -1.13 7.17 -9.38
N SER A 166 0.15 7.43 -9.17
CA SER A 166 1.26 6.77 -9.85
C SER A 166 1.84 5.65 -8.99
N PHE A 167 1.75 4.43 -9.51
CA PHE A 167 2.39 3.26 -8.90
C PHE A 167 3.83 3.15 -9.37
N LEU A 168 4.76 3.20 -8.41
CA LEU A 168 6.19 3.18 -8.67
C LEU A 168 6.84 2.00 -7.96
N ILE A 169 7.83 1.40 -8.61
CA ILE A 169 8.65 0.31 -8.14
C ILE A 169 9.82 0.92 -7.37
N TYR A 170 9.98 0.46 -6.15
CA TYR A 170 11.06 0.84 -5.25
C TYR A 170 12.45 0.69 -5.89
N ARG A 171 13.34 1.64 -5.61
CA ARG A 171 14.64 1.82 -6.28
C ARG A 171 15.49 0.55 -6.35
N LEU A 172 15.69 -0.16 -5.22
CA LEU A 172 16.56 -1.35 -5.22
C LEU A 172 15.90 -2.59 -5.83
N HIS A 173 14.56 -2.63 -5.92
CA HIS A 173 13.85 -3.77 -6.53
C HIS A 173 13.69 -3.63 -8.04
N SER A 174 13.94 -2.45 -8.62
CA SER A 174 13.82 -2.22 -10.07
C SER A 174 14.66 -3.18 -10.93
N ALA A 175 15.75 -3.73 -10.41
CA ALA A 175 16.60 -4.70 -11.13
C ALA A 175 15.94 -6.10 -11.26
N ASN A 176 15.01 -6.43 -10.36
CA ASN A 176 14.31 -7.73 -10.36
C ASN A 176 13.17 -7.78 -11.39
N HIS A 177 12.83 -6.64 -11.98
CA HIS A 177 11.80 -6.49 -13.00
C HIS A 177 12.44 -6.38 -14.38
N LYS A 178 12.29 -7.41 -15.21
CA LYS A 178 12.95 -7.47 -16.53
C LYS A 178 12.03 -7.07 -17.68
N SER A 179 10.74 -7.35 -17.57
CA SER A 179 9.74 -7.08 -18.62
C SER A 179 8.85 -5.85 -18.33
N CYS A 180 8.99 -5.24 -17.15
CA CYS A 180 8.18 -4.10 -16.77
C CYS A 180 8.64 -2.81 -17.45
N SER A 181 7.69 -1.89 -17.68
CA SER A 181 7.98 -0.55 -18.20
C SER A 181 8.90 0.22 -17.25
N ARG A 182 9.90 0.92 -17.81
CA ARG A 182 10.79 1.81 -17.06
C ARG A 182 10.05 2.97 -16.39
N THR A 183 8.88 3.36 -16.90
CA THR A 183 8.03 4.40 -16.29
C THR A 183 7.53 4.01 -14.90
N LEU A 184 7.56 2.72 -14.56
CA LEU A 184 7.24 2.27 -13.22
C LEU A 184 8.44 2.38 -12.28
N TYR A 185 9.66 2.65 -12.72
CA TYR A 185 10.83 2.62 -11.85
C TYR A 185 11.08 3.97 -11.20
N LEU A 186 10.99 4.04 -9.86
CA LEU A 186 11.21 5.30 -9.12
C LEU A 186 12.59 5.91 -9.40
N LYS A 187 13.62 5.07 -9.62
CA LYS A 187 14.99 5.52 -9.93
C LYS A 187 15.08 6.36 -11.22
N GLU A 188 14.17 6.17 -12.17
CA GLU A 188 14.20 6.89 -13.44
C GLU A 188 13.76 8.35 -13.27
N TYR A 189 13.14 8.66 -12.13
CA TYR A 189 12.71 10.00 -11.74
C TYR A 189 13.70 10.71 -10.81
N ASP A 190 14.89 10.17 -10.57
CA ASP A 190 15.89 10.78 -9.67
C ASP A 190 16.45 12.12 -10.18
N ALA A 191 16.16 12.49 -11.43
CA ALA A 191 16.44 13.83 -11.97
C ALA A 191 15.55 14.92 -11.35
N ASP A 192 14.35 14.55 -10.88
CA ASP A 192 13.45 15.43 -10.14
C ASP A 192 13.83 15.43 -8.64
N PRO A 193 14.20 16.58 -8.04
CA PRO A 193 14.57 16.68 -6.64
C PRO A 193 13.48 16.18 -5.68
N ASP A 194 12.20 16.42 -6.00
CA ASP A 194 11.09 16.03 -5.13
C ASP A 194 10.96 14.50 -5.11
N MET A 195 11.03 13.87 -6.28
CA MET A 195 11.00 12.41 -6.41
C MET A 195 12.24 11.75 -5.80
N LYS A 196 13.41 12.36 -5.98
CA LYS A 196 14.67 11.91 -5.38
C LYS A 196 14.62 11.92 -3.85
N SER A 197 13.96 12.92 -3.26
CA SER A 197 13.81 13.05 -1.80
C SER A 197 12.93 11.98 -1.17
N ILE A 198 12.10 11.28 -1.95
CA ILE A 198 11.23 10.22 -1.45
C ILE A 198 12.09 9.10 -0.86
N ASN A 199 11.98 8.90 0.45
CA ASN A 199 12.61 7.80 1.15
C ASN A 199 11.88 6.48 0.82
N SER A 200 12.30 5.87 -0.27
CA SER A 200 11.77 4.59 -0.72
C SER A 200 12.24 3.42 0.17
N GLN A 201 13.23 3.63 1.05
CA GLN A 201 13.81 2.61 1.95
C GLN A 201 13.02 2.42 3.26
N SER A 202 11.99 3.24 3.47
CA SER A 202 11.24 3.30 4.72
C SER A 202 10.72 1.94 5.19
N CYS A 203 10.07 1.19 4.29
CA CYS A 203 9.57 -0.16 4.61
C CYS A 203 10.70 -1.17 4.80
N GLU A 204 11.74 -1.19 3.96
CA GLU A 204 12.87 -2.12 4.11
C GLU A 204 13.55 -1.98 5.47
N GLN A 205 13.75 -0.74 5.94
CA GLN A 205 14.28 -0.47 7.26
C GLN A 205 13.35 -0.94 8.38
N THR A 206 12.04 -0.78 8.19
CA THR A 206 11.03 -1.31 9.12
C THR A 206 11.03 -2.84 9.15
N ASN A 207 11.24 -3.49 8.01
CA ASN A 207 11.30 -4.95 7.88
C ASN A 207 12.54 -5.48 8.58
N ALA A 208 13.68 -4.81 8.39
CA ALA A 208 14.89 -5.14 9.12
C ALA A 208 14.67 -5.14 10.63
N ARG A 209 13.86 -4.21 11.16
CA ARG A 209 13.45 -4.21 12.57
C ARG A 209 12.54 -5.37 12.91
N LEU A 210 11.55 -5.70 12.08
CA LEU A 210 10.63 -6.82 12.35
C LEU A 210 11.34 -8.17 12.47
N ARG A 211 12.50 -8.36 11.82
CA ARG A 211 13.35 -9.56 11.99
C ARG A 211 13.67 -9.85 13.46
N HIS A 212 13.75 -8.82 14.31
CA HIS A 212 14.04 -8.98 15.73
C HIS A 212 12.90 -9.65 16.51
N ILE A 213 11.65 -9.53 16.08
CA ILE A 213 10.49 -10.10 16.79
C ILE A 213 9.85 -11.29 16.06
N ASN A 214 10.30 -11.57 14.83
CA ASN A 214 9.79 -12.66 13.98
C ASN A 214 9.85 -14.05 14.60
N HIS A 215 10.79 -14.29 15.52
CA HIS A 215 10.90 -15.59 16.19
C HIS A 215 9.90 -15.73 17.34
N VAL A 216 9.29 -14.64 17.80
CA VAL A 216 8.30 -14.64 18.89
C VAL A 216 6.88 -14.61 18.32
N LEU A 217 6.63 -13.76 17.32
CA LEU A 217 5.31 -13.49 16.78
C LEU A 217 4.50 -14.76 16.39
N PRO A 218 5.05 -15.76 15.68
CA PRO A 218 4.28 -16.93 15.23
C PRO A 218 3.70 -17.78 16.37
N PHE A 219 4.28 -17.69 17.57
CA PHE A 219 3.84 -18.46 18.73
C PHE A 219 2.76 -17.75 19.56
N LEU A 220 2.40 -16.52 19.19
CA LEU A 220 1.39 -15.72 19.89
C LEU A 220 -0.01 -15.98 19.35
N LYS A 221 -1.01 -15.98 20.24
CA LYS A 221 -2.42 -15.87 19.85
C LYS A 221 -2.66 -14.54 19.13
N LEU A 222 -3.60 -14.50 18.19
CA LEU A 222 -3.89 -13.32 17.34
C LEU A 222 -3.98 -12.00 18.11
N HIS A 223 -4.71 -11.94 19.23
CA HIS A 223 -4.81 -10.71 20.02
C HIS A 223 -3.46 -10.23 20.58
N ARG A 224 -2.58 -11.15 21.02
CA ARG A 224 -1.23 -10.82 21.50
C ARG A 224 -0.32 -10.46 20.35
N PHE A 225 -0.40 -11.20 19.24
CA PHE A 225 0.32 -10.90 18.01
C PHE A 225 0.08 -9.43 17.60
N LYS A 226 -1.19 -9.03 17.46
CA LYS A 226 -1.56 -7.67 17.08
C LYS A 226 -1.05 -6.64 18.07
N LYS A 227 -1.25 -6.87 19.37
CA LYS A 227 -0.82 -5.92 20.40
C LYS A 227 0.71 -5.76 20.41
N THR A 228 1.46 -6.86 20.37
CA THR A 228 2.93 -6.84 20.34
C THR A 228 3.44 -6.15 19.08
N LEU A 229 2.87 -6.46 17.92
CA LEU A 229 3.27 -5.84 16.65
C LEU A 229 2.94 -4.35 16.62
N ALA A 230 1.76 -3.95 17.12
CA ALA A 230 1.37 -2.53 17.22
C ALA A 230 2.30 -1.75 18.16
N LEU A 231 2.67 -2.32 19.31
CA LEU A 231 3.63 -1.70 20.24
C LEU A 231 5.00 -1.57 19.59
N PHE A 232 5.51 -2.62 18.94
CA PHE A 232 6.81 -2.59 18.28
C PHE A 232 6.86 -1.54 17.15
N LEU A 233 5.81 -1.44 16.34
CA LEU A 233 5.72 -0.48 15.24
C LEU A 233 5.48 0.96 15.72
N SER A 234 5.08 1.16 16.98
CA SER A 234 4.94 2.50 17.57
C SER A 234 6.31 3.19 17.78
N GLU A 235 7.40 2.42 17.87
CA GLU A 235 8.77 2.94 17.96
C GLU A 235 9.32 3.46 16.61
N ASN A 236 8.53 3.36 15.53
CA ASN A 236 8.87 3.93 14.23
C ASN A 236 8.37 5.38 14.06
N GLN A 237 7.87 6.01 15.13
CA GLN A 237 7.39 7.41 15.16
C GLN A 237 8.54 8.42 15.28
#